data_AF-A0A087BZU6-F1
#
_entry.id   AF-A0A087BZU6-F1
#
_cell.length_a   1.000
_cell.length_b   1.000
_cell.length_c   1.000
_cell.angle_alpha   90.00
_cell.angle_beta   90.00
_cell.angle_gamma   90.00
#
_symmetry.space_group_name_H-M   'P 1'
#
loop_
_entity.id
_entity.type
_entity.pdbx_description
1 polymer ?
#
loop_
_entity_poly.entity_id
_entity_poly.type
_entity_poly.pdbx_seq_one_letter_code
_entity_poly.pdbx_strand_id
1 'polypeptide(L)'
;METVLQRHPLDVRELVEEYARDSSQLANDYYDDIRSLWSEYGIRDMPEFDHFDLIDPDRMLWQVQGGFNDSDYAGLTYQEVQAGKSRAGKTIADLWPSFDDLDDAQQFIADMISAGSRLTMQRNLRTDPTHPRWARVPRGAVTCAFCLMLASRGFVYLSDESAGLHNAFHTHCDCDIVPSWGRQTLIGYDQSQYADMWHRANSDGGDYRKSLERLRRLFPQQVKDGVDTDS
;
A
#
# COMPACT_ATOMS: atom_id res chain seq x y z
N MET A 1 12.69 22.10 -20.01
CA MET A 1 11.43 21.44 -19.61
C MET A 1 11.05 22.07 -18.29
N GLU A 2 10.20 23.08 -18.34
CA GLU A 2 9.66 23.78 -17.18
C GLU A 2 8.70 22.79 -16.50
N THR A 3 9.04 22.31 -15.31
CA THR A 3 8.22 21.34 -14.58
C THR A 3 6.92 22.01 -14.14
N VAL A 4 5.80 21.30 -14.30
CA VAL A 4 4.42 21.75 -13.94
C VAL A 4 4.36 22.35 -12.52
N LEU A 5 5.26 21.91 -11.63
CA LEU A 5 5.42 22.40 -10.26
C LEU A 5 5.73 23.91 -10.13
N GLN A 6 6.14 24.63 -11.19
CA GLN A 6 6.43 26.08 -11.10
C GLN A 6 5.20 27.00 -11.24
N ARG A 7 4.01 26.51 -11.61
CA ARG A 7 2.82 27.34 -11.84
C ARG A 7 1.72 27.05 -10.83
N HIS A 8 1.66 27.84 -9.75
CA HIS A 8 0.55 27.91 -8.79
C HIS A 8 0.23 26.64 -7.96
N PRO A 9 0.10 26.73 -6.62
CA PRO A 9 -0.22 25.60 -5.74
C PRO A 9 -1.55 24.87 -6.02
N LEU A 10 -2.49 25.53 -6.71
CA LEU A 10 -3.75 24.91 -7.15
C LEU A 10 -3.50 23.87 -8.26
N ASP A 11 -2.45 24.02 -9.06
CA ASP A 11 -2.07 23.10 -10.14
C ASP A 11 -1.51 21.78 -9.56
N VAL A 12 -0.70 21.86 -8.50
CA VAL A 12 -0.06 20.66 -7.89
C VAL A 12 -1.06 19.75 -7.20
N ARG A 13 -2.05 20.30 -6.49
CA ARG A 13 -3.08 19.48 -5.82
C ARG A 13 -3.95 18.76 -6.83
N GLU A 14 -4.44 19.48 -7.85
CA GLU A 14 -5.24 18.91 -8.93
C GLU A 14 -4.47 17.81 -9.67
N LEU A 15 -3.19 18.05 -9.97
CA LEU A 15 -2.31 17.06 -10.58
C LEU A 15 -2.12 15.79 -9.73
N VAL A 16 -1.90 15.96 -8.42
CA VAL A 16 -1.76 14.82 -7.49
C VAL A 16 -3.06 14.01 -7.46
N GLU A 17 -4.21 14.68 -7.38
CA GLU A 17 -5.52 14.04 -7.38
C GLU A 17 -5.82 13.31 -8.69
N GLU A 18 -5.41 13.88 -9.83
CA GLU A 18 -5.51 13.24 -11.15
C GLU A 18 -4.68 11.96 -11.21
N TYR A 19 -3.38 12.02 -10.87
CA TYR A 19 -2.52 10.83 -10.86
C TYR A 19 -2.99 9.76 -9.88
N ALA A 20 -3.54 10.16 -8.74
CA ALA A 20 -4.16 9.27 -7.77
C ALA A 20 -5.36 8.51 -8.39
N ARG A 21 -6.26 9.21 -9.09
CA ARG A 21 -7.41 8.60 -9.79
C ARG A 21 -6.96 7.68 -10.92
N ASP A 22 -6.01 8.11 -11.73
CA ASP A 22 -5.44 7.31 -12.82
C ASP A 22 -4.81 6.02 -12.28
N SER A 23 -4.10 6.10 -11.16
CA SER A 23 -3.55 4.91 -10.49
C SER A 23 -4.64 3.94 -10.02
N SER A 24 -5.76 4.46 -9.51
CA SER A 24 -6.92 3.63 -9.15
C SER A 24 -7.52 2.96 -10.39
N GLN A 25 -7.68 3.69 -11.50
CA GLN A 25 -8.18 3.11 -12.75
C GLN A 25 -7.25 2.02 -13.28
N LEU A 26 -5.94 2.29 -13.36
CA LEU A 26 -4.95 1.31 -13.82
C LEU A 26 -4.91 0.05 -12.94
N ALA A 27 -5.19 0.18 -11.65
CA ALA A 27 -5.30 -0.97 -10.77
C ALA A 27 -6.57 -1.80 -11.01
N ASN A 28 -7.70 -1.18 -11.35
CA ASN A 28 -8.88 -1.91 -11.83
C ASN A 28 -8.57 -2.63 -13.15
N ASP A 29 -8.00 -1.93 -14.13
CA ASP A 29 -7.67 -2.50 -15.44
C ASP A 29 -6.72 -3.70 -15.29
N TYR A 30 -5.68 -3.57 -14.48
CA TYR A 30 -4.77 -4.68 -14.15
C TYR A 30 -5.49 -5.86 -13.49
N TYR A 31 -6.43 -5.58 -12.59
CA TYR A 31 -7.21 -6.62 -11.92
C TYR A 31 -8.09 -7.38 -12.91
N ASP A 32 -8.77 -6.65 -13.81
CA ASP A 32 -9.59 -7.19 -14.89
C ASP A 32 -8.78 -8.04 -15.87
N ASP A 33 -7.61 -7.58 -16.29
CA ASP A 33 -6.72 -8.32 -17.17
C ASP A 33 -6.33 -9.67 -16.54
N ILE A 34 -5.88 -9.66 -15.29
CA ILE A 34 -5.45 -10.88 -14.60
C ILE A 34 -6.64 -11.79 -14.34
N ARG A 35 -7.77 -11.25 -13.89
CA ARG A 35 -9.00 -12.03 -13.68
C ARG A 35 -9.47 -12.69 -14.97
N SER A 36 -9.46 -11.96 -16.08
CA SER A 36 -9.85 -12.46 -17.41
C SER A 36 -8.93 -13.58 -17.88
N LEU A 37 -7.62 -13.44 -17.74
CA LEU A 37 -6.66 -14.50 -18.07
C LEU A 37 -6.89 -15.75 -17.22
N TRP A 38 -7.21 -15.60 -15.93
CA TRP A 38 -7.55 -16.75 -15.09
C TRP A 38 -8.92 -17.35 -15.40
N SER A 39 -9.87 -16.57 -15.93
CA SER A 39 -11.15 -17.07 -16.40
C SER A 39 -10.98 -17.90 -17.69
N GLU A 40 -10.17 -17.41 -18.63
CA GLU A 40 -9.93 -18.06 -19.93
C GLU A 40 -9.11 -19.35 -19.81
N TYR A 41 -8.03 -19.31 -19.03
CA TYR A 41 -7.07 -20.43 -18.94
C TYR A 41 -7.20 -21.25 -17.66
N GLY A 42 -8.01 -20.81 -16.70
CA GLY A 42 -8.24 -21.52 -15.45
C GLY A 42 -9.38 -22.54 -15.51
N ILE A 43 -9.58 -23.25 -14.41
CA ILE A 43 -10.64 -24.28 -14.24
C ILE A 43 -11.78 -23.73 -13.36
N ARG A 44 -11.80 -22.42 -13.08
CA ARG A 44 -12.78 -21.81 -12.17
C ARG A 44 -13.82 -21.02 -12.94
N ASP A 45 -15.08 -21.23 -12.59
CA ASP A 45 -16.16 -20.34 -12.94
C ASP A 45 -15.90 -18.96 -12.31
N MET A 46 -15.90 -17.91 -13.13
CA MET A 46 -15.63 -16.54 -12.72
C MET A 46 -16.82 -15.67 -13.11
N PRO A 47 -17.74 -15.39 -12.17
CA PRO A 47 -18.87 -14.53 -12.45
C PRO A 47 -18.38 -13.11 -12.78
N GLU A 48 -19.26 -12.34 -13.43
CA GLU A 48 -19.06 -10.91 -13.62
C GLU A 48 -18.78 -10.23 -12.27
N PHE A 49 -17.83 -9.29 -12.27
CA PHE A 49 -17.39 -8.60 -11.08
C PHE A 49 -17.39 -7.10 -11.34
N ASP A 50 -18.45 -6.43 -10.92
CA ASP A 50 -18.61 -4.97 -11.05
C ASP A 50 -17.79 -4.25 -9.97
N HIS A 51 -16.71 -3.58 -10.38
CA HIS A 51 -15.77 -2.91 -9.47
C HIS A 51 -15.10 -1.66 -10.06
N PHE A 52 -15.81 -0.94 -10.92
CA PHE A 52 -15.27 0.22 -11.65
C PHE A 52 -15.12 1.49 -10.82
N ASP A 53 -15.66 1.51 -9.59
CA ASP A 53 -15.50 2.66 -8.70
C ASP A 53 -14.01 3.01 -8.56
N LEU A 54 -13.71 4.30 -8.47
CA LEU A 54 -12.36 4.77 -8.15
C LEU A 54 -12.26 5.07 -6.66
N ILE A 55 -11.08 4.88 -6.10
CA ILE A 55 -10.81 5.31 -4.73
C ILE A 55 -10.73 6.85 -4.71
N ASP A 56 -11.45 7.46 -3.77
CA ASP A 56 -11.41 8.91 -3.55
C ASP A 56 -9.98 9.37 -3.19
N PRO A 57 -9.38 10.36 -3.89
CA PRO A 57 -8.09 10.93 -3.52
C PRO A 57 -7.98 11.35 -2.05
N ASP A 58 -9.05 11.84 -1.43
CA ASP A 58 -9.05 12.20 0.00
C ASP A 58 -8.79 10.97 0.89
N ARG A 59 -9.30 9.81 0.46
CA ARG A 59 -9.05 8.54 1.15
C ARG A 59 -7.59 8.10 1.00
N MET A 60 -6.99 8.36 -0.16
CA MET A 60 -5.56 8.08 -0.41
C MET A 60 -4.68 9.00 0.44
N LEU A 61 -4.99 10.30 0.46
CA LEU A 61 -4.30 11.29 1.29
C LEU A 61 -4.35 10.90 2.76
N TRP A 62 -5.52 10.51 3.25
CA TRP A 62 -5.66 9.99 4.62
C TRP A 62 -4.73 8.81 4.89
N GLN A 63 -4.60 7.88 3.95
CA GLN A 63 -3.75 6.71 4.08
C GLN A 63 -2.26 7.08 4.05
N VAL A 64 -1.85 7.97 3.15
CA VAL A 64 -0.46 8.43 3.02
C VAL A 64 -0.01 9.18 4.28
N GLN A 65 -0.85 10.06 4.80
CA GLN A 65 -0.53 10.90 5.96
C GLN A 65 -0.75 10.20 7.31
N GLY A 66 -1.34 8.99 7.31
CA GLY A 66 -1.71 8.31 8.54
C GLY A 66 -2.81 9.02 9.33
N GLY A 67 -3.64 9.83 8.66
CA GLY A 67 -4.63 10.70 9.30
C GLY A 67 -3.97 11.71 10.25
N PHE A 68 -4.47 11.79 11.48
CA PHE A 68 -3.96 12.71 12.51
C PHE A 68 -3.23 11.99 13.65
N ASN A 69 -2.79 10.74 13.43
CA ASN A 69 -2.27 9.86 14.49
C ASN A 69 -0.99 10.40 15.16
N ASP A 70 -0.17 11.16 14.44
CA ASP A 70 1.09 11.73 14.94
C ASP A 70 0.93 13.21 15.38
N SER A 71 -0.28 13.60 15.80
CA SER A 71 -0.61 14.96 16.23
C SER A 71 -1.41 14.98 17.53
N ASP A 72 -1.67 16.18 18.06
CA ASP A 72 -2.57 16.40 19.20
C ASP A 72 -4.03 15.97 18.93
N TYR A 73 -4.35 15.60 17.68
CA TYR A 73 -5.68 15.18 17.24
C TYR A 73 -5.76 13.68 16.93
N ALA A 74 -4.86 12.88 17.53
CA ALA A 74 -4.88 11.43 17.41
C ALA A 74 -6.25 10.86 17.83
N GLY A 75 -6.77 9.92 17.04
CA GLY A 75 -8.08 9.28 17.24
C GLY A 75 -9.21 9.81 16.37
N LEU A 76 -9.01 10.89 15.60
CA LEU A 76 -9.95 11.28 14.55
C LEU A 76 -10.03 10.20 13.47
N THR A 77 -11.25 9.89 13.03
CA THR A 77 -11.47 8.97 11.91
C THR A 77 -11.68 9.71 10.59
N TYR A 78 -11.36 9.04 9.47
CA TYR A 78 -11.60 9.57 8.13
C TYR A 78 -13.06 10.01 7.93
N GLN A 79 -14.02 9.19 8.37
CA GLN A 79 -15.45 9.48 8.23
C GLN A 79 -15.87 10.73 9.01
N GLU A 80 -15.33 10.95 10.21
CA GLU A 80 -15.62 12.16 10.99
C GLU A 80 -15.08 13.42 10.32
N VAL A 81 -13.85 13.34 9.79
CA VAL A 81 -13.20 14.47 9.13
C VAL A 81 -13.89 14.79 7.79
N GLN A 82 -14.17 13.78 6.97
CA GLN A 82 -14.87 13.93 5.69
C GLN A 82 -16.30 14.48 5.88
N ALA A 83 -16.99 14.08 6.94
CA ALA A 83 -18.33 14.57 7.25
C ALA A 83 -18.36 15.96 7.93
N GLY A 84 -17.19 16.59 8.15
CA GLY A 84 -17.11 17.86 8.87
C GLY A 84 -17.51 17.78 10.35
N LYS A 85 -17.47 16.58 10.94
CA LYS A 85 -17.88 16.30 12.33
C LYS A 85 -16.72 16.36 13.31
N SER A 86 -15.52 16.72 12.85
CA SER A 86 -14.36 16.93 13.70
C SER A 86 -14.61 18.05 14.71
N ARG A 87 -14.62 17.72 16.01
CA ARG A 87 -14.73 18.71 17.09
C ARG A 87 -13.54 19.67 17.14
N ALA A 88 -12.41 19.26 16.59
CA ALA A 88 -11.20 20.06 16.50
C ALA A 88 -11.18 21.00 15.27
N GLY A 89 -12.23 20.98 14.43
CA GLY A 89 -12.31 21.78 13.21
C GLY A 89 -11.37 21.30 12.10
N LYS A 90 -10.77 20.11 12.24
CA LYS A 90 -9.85 19.54 11.25
C LYS A 90 -10.60 19.00 10.03
N THR A 91 -9.98 19.21 8.88
CA THR A 91 -10.46 18.85 7.55
C THR A 91 -9.41 18.03 6.81
N ILE A 92 -9.78 17.40 5.69
CA ILE A 92 -8.82 16.72 4.82
C ILE A 92 -7.78 17.70 4.25
N ALA A 93 -8.17 18.97 4.04
CA ALA A 93 -7.27 20.00 3.55
C ALA A 93 -6.05 20.22 4.46
N ASP A 94 -6.19 19.96 5.77
CA ASP A 94 -5.11 20.09 6.76
C ASP A 94 -4.05 18.99 6.68
N LEU A 95 -4.31 17.92 5.90
CA LEU A 95 -3.38 16.81 5.69
C LEU A 95 -2.44 17.04 4.50
N TRP A 96 -2.69 18.05 3.67
CA TRP A 96 -1.81 18.34 2.54
C TRP A 96 -0.48 18.92 3.03
N PRO A 97 0.67 18.36 2.60
CA PRO A 97 1.97 18.92 2.93
C PRO A 97 2.21 20.24 2.17
N SER A 98 3.24 20.99 2.56
CA SER A 98 3.78 22.00 1.65
C SER A 98 4.61 21.34 0.55
N PHE A 99 4.68 21.98 -0.61
CA PHE A 99 5.42 21.50 -1.78
C PHE A 99 6.61 22.42 -2.07
N ASP A 100 7.24 22.93 -1.01
CA ASP A 100 8.32 23.90 -1.11
C ASP A 100 9.62 23.25 -1.62
N ASP A 101 9.76 21.94 -1.40
CA ASP A 101 10.85 21.10 -1.90
C ASP A 101 10.35 20.17 -3.02
N LEU A 102 11.10 20.12 -4.13
CA LEU A 102 10.73 19.35 -5.31
C LEU A 102 10.84 17.84 -5.09
N ASP A 103 11.82 17.39 -4.30
CA ASP A 103 12.04 15.97 -4.05
C ASP A 103 10.94 15.44 -3.12
N ASP A 104 10.58 16.21 -2.09
CA ASP A 104 9.43 15.90 -1.22
C ASP A 104 8.11 15.87 -2.00
N ALA A 105 7.91 16.82 -2.93
CA ALA A 105 6.72 16.83 -3.79
C ALA A 105 6.65 15.60 -4.69
N GLN A 106 7.76 15.21 -5.32
CA GLN A 106 7.83 14.01 -6.17
C GLN A 106 7.57 12.73 -5.37
N GLN A 107 8.17 12.62 -4.18
CA GLN A 107 7.97 11.48 -3.31
C GLN A 107 6.52 11.40 -2.83
N PHE A 108 5.90 12.53 -2.49
CA PHE A 108 4.50 12.59 -2.11
C PHE A 108 3.56 12.16 -3.24
N ILE A 109 3.82 12.61 -4.47
CA ILE A 109 3.08 12.15 -5.67
C ILE A 109 3.21 10.61 -5.81
N ALA A 110 4.42 10.07 -5.66
CA ALA A 110 4.66 8.62 -5.77
C ALA A 110 3.93 7.82 -4.67
N ASP A 111 3.87 8.35 -3.45
CA ASP A 111 3.12 7.75 -2.34
C ASP A 111 1.61 7.78 -2.59
N MET A 112 1.07 8.87 -3.13
CA MET A 112 -0.34 9.00 -3.53
C MET A 112 -0.71 8.03 -4.66
N ILE A 113 0.11 7.94 -5.71
CA ILE A 113 -0.05 6.95 -6.79
C ILE A 113 -0.04 5.55 -6.19
N SER A 114 0.94 5.23 -5.34
CA SER A 114 1.02 3.91 -4.72
C SER A 114 -0.23 3.62 -3.89
N ALA A 115 -0.69 4.57 -3.07
CA ALA A 115 -1.90 4.43 -2.26
C ALA A 115 -3.15 4.16 -3.10
N GLY A 116 -3.32 4.83 -4.24
CA GLY A 116 -4.43 4.60 -5.17
C GLY A 116 -4.49 3.16 -5.67
N SER A 117 -3.37 2.66 -6.20
CA SER A 117 -3.29 1.28 -6.68
C SER A 117 -3.57 0.28 -5.55
N ARG A 118 -2.92 0.46 -4.41
CA ARG A 118 -3.01 -0.40 -3.23
C ARG A 118 -4.41 -0.50 -2.64
N LEU A 119 -5.07 0.64 -2.41
CA LEU A 119 -6.42 0.69 -1.86
C LEU A 119 -7.44 0.08 -2.82
N THR A 120 -7.26 0.30 -4.13
CA THR A 120 -8.09 -0.28 -5.18
C THR A 120 -7.96 -1.80 -5.18
N MET A 121 -6.74 -2.33 -5.22
CA MET A 121 -6.49 -3.78 -5.16
C MET A 121 -7.07 -4.42 -3.89
N GLN A 122 -6.95 -3.76 -2.73
CA GLN A 122 -7.56 -4.25 -1.48
C GLN A 122 -9.07 -4.31 -1.55
N ARG A 123 -9.71 -3.27 -2.09
CA ARG A 123 -11.16 -3.27 -2.28
C ARG A 123 -11.56 -4.42 -3.21
N ASN A 124 -10.88 -4.57 -4.35
CA ASN A 124 -11.21 -5.58 -5.34
C ASN A 124 -11.07 -6.98 -4.72
N LEU A 125 -9.94 -7.29 -4.07
CA LEU A 125 -9.75 -8.54 -3.33
C LEU A 125 -10.83 -8.83 -2.28
N ARG A 126 -11.30 -7.80 -1.57
CA ARG A 126 -12.31 -7.95 -0.51
C ARG A 126 -13.71 -8.19 -1.07
N THR A 127 -14.01 -7.62 -2.24
CA THR A 127 -15.37 -7.59 -2.81
C THR A 127 -15.56 -8.62 -3.93
N ASP A 128 -14.47 -9.16 -4.47
CA ASP A 128 -14.53 -10.20 -5.50
C ASP A 128 -15.16 -11.50 -4.95
N PRO A 129 -16.26 -11.97 -5.55
CA PRO A 129 -17.00 -13.15 -5.06
C PRO A 129 -16.22 -14.47 -5.21
N THR A 130 -15.13 -14.48 -5.97
CA THR A 130 -14.29 -15.68 -6.17
C THR A 130 -13.20 -15.83 -5.12
N HIS A 131 -13.04 -14.85 -4.23
CA HIS A 131 -12.10 -14.83 -3.12
C HIS A 131 -10.66 -15.25 -3.52
N PRO A 132 -9.99 -14.49 -4.42
CA PRO A 132 -8.62 -14.79 -4.80
C PRO A 132 -7.67 -14.81 -3.59
N ARG A 133 -6.60 -15.59 -3.73
CA ARG A 133 -5.43 -15.41 -2.86
C ARG A 133 -4.66 -14.20 -3.32
N TRP A 134 -3.82 -13.66 -2.46
CA TRP A 134 -3.02 -12.50 -2.78
C TRP A 134 -1.71 -12.49 -2.02
N ALA A 135 -0.70 -11.83 -2.57
CA ALA A 135 0.60 -11.66 -1.94
C ALA A 135 1.02 -10.19 -1.96
N ARG A 136 1.84 -9.81 -0.96
CA ARG A 136 2.68 -8.62 -1.06
C ARG A 136 3.91 -8.93 -1.89
N VAL A 137 4.13 -8.13 -2.93
CA VAL A 137 5.25 -8.34 -3.84
C VAL A 137 6.12 -7.08 -3.85
N PRO A 138 7.32 -7.11 -3.25
CA PRO A 138 8.29 -6.04 -3.39
C PRO A 138 8.68 -5.78 -4.84
N ARG A 139 8.90 -4.52 -5.22
CA ARG A 139 9.26 -4.13 -6.59
C ARG A 139 10.68 -3.56 -6.72
N GLY A 140 11.25 -3.05 -5.63
CA GLY A 140 12.63 -2.55 -5.60
C GLY A 140 13.66 -3.65 -5.40
N ALA A 141 14.94 -3.30 -5.60
CA ALA A 141 16.07 -4.18 -5.28
C ALA A 141 16.11 -4.56 -3.79
N VAL A 142 15.61 -3.67 -2.93
CA VAL A 142 15.48 -3.84 -1.49
C VAL A 142 14.15 -3.22 -1.06
N THR A 143 13.45 -3.86 -0.12
CA THR A 143 12.17 -3.38 0.44
C THR A 143 12.28 -3.07 1.93
N CYS A 144 11.31 -2.41 2.53
CA CYS A 144 11.30 -2.19 3.98
C CYS A 144 11.01 -3.48 4.75
N ALA A 145 11.42 -3.52 6.02
CA ALA A 145 11.21 -4.63 6.94
C ALA A 145 9.73 -5.05 7.02
N PHE A 146 8.81 -4.08 6.99
CA PHE A 146 7.38 -4.32 7.07
C PHE A 146 6.81 -4.98 5.81
N CYS A 147 7.15 -4.48 4.62
CA CYS A 147 6.77 -5.13 3.36
C CYS A 147 7.40 -6.53 3.27
N LEU A 148 8.66 -6.70 3.69
CA LEU A 148 9.31 -8.03 3.73
C LEU A 148 8.53 -9.00 4.61
N MET A 149 8.16 -8.59 5.82
CA MET A 149 7.34 -9.40 6.72
C MET A 149 6.04 -9.85 6.02
N LEU A 150 5.33 -8.94 5.35
CA LEU A 150 4.09 -9.29 4.65
C LEU A 150 4.36 -10.17 3.41
N ALA A 151 5.44 -9.91 2.68
CA ALA A 151 5.87 -10.66 1.50
C ALA A 151 6.27 -12.10 1.84
N SER A 152 6.76 -12.36 3.06
CA SER A 152 7.13 -13.70 3.52
C SER A 152 5.99 -14.72 3.54
N ARG A 153 4.74 -14.24 3.59
CA ARG A 153 3.54 -15.07 3.70
C ARG A 153 3.14 -15.77 2.40
N GLY A 154 3.56 -15.25 1.25
CA GLY A 154 3.11 -15.76 -0.04
C GLY A 154 1.66 -15.40 -0.37
N PHE A 155 1.09 -16.17 -1.29
CA PHE A 155 -0.29 -16.02 -1.72
C PHE A 155 -1.24 -16.63 -0.68
N VAL A 156 -1.86 -15.77 0.14
CA VAL A 156 -2.79 -16.14 1.21
C VAL A 156 -4.20 -15.64 0.91
N TYR A 157 -5.21 -16.24 1.54
CA TYR A 157 -6.57 -15.71 1.48
C TYR A 157 -6.72 -14.49 2.38
N LEU A 158 -7.63 -13.58 2.00
CA LEU A 158 -8.05 -12.50 2.87
C LEU A 158 -8.90 -13.06 4.02
N SER A 159 -8.42 -12.92 5.25
CA SER A 159 -9.15 -13.15 6.51
C SER A 159 -9.28 -11.85 7.30
N ASP A 160 -10.19 -11.78 8.29
CA ASP A 160 -10.30 -10.63 9.20
C ASP A 160 -8.97 -10.32 9.91
N GLU A 161 -8.24 -11.36 10.31
CA GLU A 161 -6.90 -11.25 10.90
C GLU A 161 -5.91 -10.63 9.91
N SER A 162 -5.99 -11.01 8.62
CA SER A 162 -5.16 -10.40 7.60
C SER A 162 -5.59 -8.96 7.29
N ALA A 163 -6.89 -8.63 7.30
CA ALA A 163 -7.37 -7.33 6.89
C ALA A 163 -6.84 -6.18 7.76
N GLY A 164 -6.60 -6.38 9.06
CA GLY A 164 -6.06 -5.33 9.94
C GLY A 164 -4.60 -4.95 9.61
N LEU A 165 -3.68 -5.88 9.86
CA LEU A 165 -2.24 -5.65 9.68
C LEU A 165 -1.86 -5.46 8.20
N HIS A 166 -2.58 -6.11 7.29
CA HIS A 166 -2.22 -6.12 5.88
C HIS A 166 -2.74 -4.91 5.12
N ASN A 167 -3.69 -4.16 5.69
CA ASN A 167 -4.15 -2.90 5.11
C ASN A 167 -3.27 -1.70 5.48
N ALA A 168 -2.36 -1.88 6.44
CA ALA A 168 -1.40 -0.85 6.78
C ALA A 168 -0.35 -0.72 5.68
N PHE A 169 -0.09 0.53 5.31
CA PHE A 169 1.02 0.96 4.49
C PHE A 169 1.72 2.10 5.20
N HIS A 170 3.04 2.13 5.11
CA HIS A 170 3.78 3.34 5.45
C HIS A 170 4.21 4.05 4.17
N THR A 171 4.52 5.34 4.32
CA THR A 171 5.15 6.14 3.27
C THR A 171 6.44 5.48 2.81
N HIS A 172 6.84 5.71 1.56
CA HIS A 172 8.09 5.17 0.99
C HIS A 172 8.14 3.63 0.83
N CYS A 173 7.01 2.94 1.00
CA CYS A 173 6.89 1.52 0.66
C CYS A 173 6.95 1.29 -0.86
N ASP A 174 7.55 0.19 -1.29
CA ASP A 174 7.65 -0.23 -2.70
C ASP A 174 6.98 -1.57 -3.00
N CYS A 175 6.15 -2.09 -2.09
CA CYS A 175 5.45 -3.34 -2.31
C CYS A 175 4.07 -3.13 -2.94
N ASP A 176 3.72 -3.99 -3.90
CA ASP A 176 2.42 -4.06 -4.54
C ASP A 176 1.56 -5.19 -3.96
N ILE A 177 0.29 -5.22 -4.34
CA ILE A 177 -0.65 -6.29 -4.04
C ILE A 177 -0.92 -7.06 -5.32
N VAL A 178 -0.61 -8.36 -5.32
CA VAL A 178 -0.81 -9.20 -6.51
C VAL A 178 -1.84 -10.30 -6.20
N PRO A 179 -2.96 -10.38 -6.93
CA PRO A 179 -3.97 -11.43 -6.79
C PRO A 179 -3.54 -12.70 -7.53
N SER A 180 -4.09 -13.84 -7.13
CA SER A 180 -3.92 -15.11 -7.82
C SER A 180 -5.06 -16.09 -7.52
N TRP A 181 -5.52 -16.77 -8.56
CA TRP A 181 -6.53 -17.84 -8.48
C TRP A 181 -5.94 -19.25 -8.56
N GLY A 182 -4.62 -19.37 -8.68
CA GLY A 182 -3.93 -20.65 -8.83
C GLY A 182 -2.53 -20.64 -8.25
N ARG A 183 -1.70 -21.60 -8.69
CA ARG A 183 -0.28 -21.61 -8.35
C ARG A 183 0.43 -20.63 -9.29
N GLN A 184 1.22 -19.73 -8.72
CA GLN A 184 1.92 -18.69 -9.47
C GLN A 184 3.34 -18.54 -8.95
N THR A 185 4.28 -18.37 -9.88
CA THR A 185 5.66 -17.95 -9.60
C THR A 185 5.88 -16.62 -10.29
N LEU A 186 6.38 -15.65 -9.55
CA LEU A 186 6.64 -14.31 -10.05
C LEU A 186 8.14 -14.12 -10.18
N ILE A 187 8.59 -13.63 -11.35
CA ILE A 187 9.99 -13.27 -11.55
C ILE A 187 10.36 -12.17 -10.56
N GLY A 188 11.46 -12.35 -9.84
CA GLY A 188 11.93 -11.38 -8.84
C GLY A 188 11.26 -11.49 -7.47
N TYR A 189 10.35 -12.44 -7.26
CA TYR A 189 9.71 -12.68 -5.97
C TYR A 189 10.09 -14.04 -5.40
N ASP A 190 11.05 -14.05 -4.47
CA ASP A 190 11.44 -15.24 -3.72
C ASP A 190 10.78 -15.24 -2.33
N GLN A 191 9.60 -15.87 -2.25
CA GLN A 191 8.88 -16.01 -0.98
C GLN A 191 9.68 -16.78 0.07
N SER A 192 10.49 -17.77 -0.33
CA SER A 192 11.25 -18.59 0.61
C SER A 192 12.37 -17.79 1.29
N GLN A 193 13.05 -16.94 0.54
CA GLN A 193 14.05 -16.02 1.10
C GLN A 193 13.42 -15.07 2.14
N TYR A 194 12.27 -14.48 1.83
CA TYR A 194 11.57 -13.61 2.78
C TYR A 194 11.06 -14.37 4.01
N ALA A 195 10.58 -15.60 3.83
CA ALA A 195 10.16 -16.49 4.91
C ALA A 195 11.31 -16.83 5.86
N ASP A 196 12.49 -17.13 5.33
CA ASP A 196 13.68 -17.45 6.13
C ASP A 196 14.14 -16.24 6.96
N MET A 197 14.17 -15.05 6.35
CA MET A 197 14.50 -13.81 7.05
C MET A 197 13.50 -13.49 8.16
N TRP A 198 12.19 -13.59 7.85
CA TRP A 198 11.14 -13.35 8.81
C TRP A 198 11.17 -14.36 9.96
N HIS A 199 11.34 -15.66 9.68
CA HIS A 199 11.43 -16.70 10.69
C HIS A 199 12.60 -16.47 11.66
N ARG A 200 13.76 -16.06 11.15
CA ARG A 200 14.93 -15.72 11.98
C ARG A 200 14.67 -14.53 12.90
N ALA A 201 13.94 -13.52 12.42
CA ALA A 201 13.60 -12.35 13.22
C ALA A 201 12.46 -12.63 14.23
N ASN A 202 11.50 -13.48 13.85
CA ASN A 202 10.31 -13.80 14.64
C ASN A 202 10.46 -15.08 15.50
N SER A 203 11.70 -15.50 15.77
CA SER A 203 12.03 -16.79 16.43
C SER A 203 11.34 -17.02 17.77
N ASP A 204 11.05 -15.96 18.51
CA ASP A 204 10.54 -16.07 19.89
C ASP A 204 9.01 -16.14 19.93
N GLY A 205 8.34 -15.85 18.82
CA GLY A 205 6.90 -15.61 18.77
C GLY A 205 6.49 -14.38 19.60
N GLY A 206 5.68 -13.48 19.04
CA GLY A 206 5.21 -12.32 19.82
C GLY A 206 4.83 -11.11 18.99
N ASP A 207 4.99 -9.93 19.58
CA ASP A 207 4.70 -8.64 18.95
C ASP A 207 5.56 -8.44 17.68
N TYR A 208 4.89 -8.38 16.53
CA TYR A 208 5.54 -8.23 15.23
C TYR A 208 6.42 -6.97 15.17
N ARG A 209 6.15 -5.92 15.96
CA ARG A 209 6.99 -4.71 16.01
C ARG A 209 8.39 -5.01 16.52
N LYS A 210 8.51 -5.84 17.56
CA LYS A 210 9.81 -6.31 18.08
C LYS A 210 10.54 -7.19 17.06
N SER A 211 9.79 -8.04 16.35
CA SER A 211 10.35 -8.85 15.26
C SER A 211 10.86 -7.97 14.12
N LEU A 212 10.18 -6.87 13.79
CA LEU A 212 10.65 -5.90 12.80
C LEU A 212 11.93 -5.17 13.25
N GLU A 213 12.00 -4.71 14.50
CA GLU A 213 13.24 -4.14 15.05
C GLU A 213 14.41 -5.12 14.97
N ARG A 214 14.16 -6.40 15.27
CA ARG A 214 15.17 -7.45 15.14
C ARG A 214 15.55 -7.69 13.69
N LEU A 215 14.57 -7.73 12.78
CA LEU A 215 14.81 -7.92 11.35
C LEU A 215 15.74 -6.83 10.80
N ARG A 216 15.52 -5.56 11.17
CA ARG A 216 16.35 -4.42 10.76
C ARG A 216 17.80 -4.52 11.23
N ARG A 217 18.04 -5.13 12.40
CA ARG A 217 19.39 -5.36 12.95
C ARG A 217 20.05 -6.62 12.41
N LEU A 218 19.27 -7.67 12.12
CA LEU A 218 19.79 -8.94 11.58
C LEU A 218 20.15 -8.84 10.09
N PHE A 219 19.47 -7.94 9.37
CA PHE A 219 19.55 -7.81 7.92
C PHE A 219 19.66 -6.36 7.44
N PRO A 220 20.58 -5.55 7.99
CA PRO A 220 20.59 -4.10 7.78
C PRO A 220 20.79 -3.69 6.31
N GLN A 221 21.44 -4.54 5.52
CA GLN A 221 21.71 -4.29 4.09
C GLN A 221 20.69 -4.94 3.16
N GLN A 222 19.71 -5.68 3.69
CA GLN A 222 18.68 -6.38 2.92
C GLN A 222 17.29 -5.78 3.14
N VAL A 223 17.19 -4.72 3.94
CA VAL A 223 15.97 -3.89 4.05
C VAL A 223 16.31 -2.42 3.99
N LYS A 224 15.40 -1.60 3.44
CA LYS A 224 15.59 -0.15 3.24
C LYS A 224 15.76 0.61 4.56
N ASP A 225 15.13 0.11 5.62
CA ASP A 225 15.10 0.69 6.96
C ASP A 225 15.97 -0.11 7.94
N GLY A 226 17.07 -0.67 7.44
CA GLY A 226 18.07 -1.39 8.24
C GLY A 226 18.78 -0.49 9.25
N VAL A 227 19.23 -1.08 10.36
CA VAL A 227 19.98 -0.36 11.41
C VAL A 227 21.30 -1.07 11.64
N ASP A 228 22.40 -0.41 11.27
CA ASP A 228 23.74 -0.90 11.58
C ASP A 228 23.99 -0.82 13.08
N THR A 229 24.56 -1.87 13.67
CA THR A 229 24.77 -1.99 15.12
C THR A 229 25.87 -1.08 15.68
N ASP A 230 26.53 -0.29 14.83
CA ASP A 230 27.67 0.57 15.17
C ASP A 230 27.34 2.08 15.15
N SER A 231 26.05 2.45 15.24
CA SER A 231 25.59 3.86 15.31
C SER A 231 25.16 4.27 16.72
#